data_AF-A0A1E1X638-F1
#
_entry.id   AF-A0A1E1X638-F1
#
_cell.length_a   1.000
_cell.length_b   1.000
_cell.length_c   1.000
_cell.angle_alpha   90.00
_cell.angle_beta   90.00
_cell.angle_gamma   90.00
#
_symmetry.space_group_name_H-M   'P 1'
#
loop_
_entity.id
_entity.type
_entity.pdbx_description
1 polymer ?
#
loop_
_entity_poly.entity_id
_entity_poly.type
_entity_poly.pdbx_seq_one_letter_code
_entity_poly.pdbx_strand_id
1 'polypeptide(L)'
;RTVRAAIPFSPDVRFPARTKKKTSRKEPNTCKKCCIPIRGASRLLCAACLQSSLDVGYKEAQNNQAFEEEKTKYLDDAKAFADNLAKGYDDPNAERLYCPEFRPPRGSCACIQKYLSGDGTDQKVRSLLQLLQEAKKLSQQKCYNWEEVKRVGKSHAVGMGNGQKHSESFEQFVNEHRPRLRELKLCERATQKILFYSNNFLHRYLKTEPSKGRRVQRTKGKAVLGKLRSLDELAEDRCCQQRCAGLARRYATLVSQWRERSQLGQTENRRVLAEMLTPSGPNSTNCYKFISWVTGCSYTTIAKVSKQMLATGGDREPPPHKLKKFFDSKNSTQGEETAAQSETL
;
A
#
# COMPACT_ATOMS: atom_id res chain seq x y z
N ARG A 1 13.64 1.75 31.43
CA ARG A 1 12.65 2.85 31.42
C ARG A 1 11.56 2.49 30.41
N THR A 2 10.38 2.08 30.87
CA THR A 2 9.23 1.72 30.03
C THR A 2 8.66 2.95 29.32
N VAL A 3 8.64 2.90 27.99
CA VAL A 3 8.09 3.96 27.12
C VAL A 3 6.56 3.96 27.26
N ARG A 4 5.99 5.03 27.83
CA ARG A 4 4.53 5.23 27.84
C ARG A 4 4.08 5.64 26.44
N ALA A 5 3.04 4.98 25.93
CA ALA A 5 2.41 5.35 24.66
C ALA A 5 1.68 6.69 24.81
N ALA A 6 2.21 7.75 24.20
CA ALA A 6 1.50 9.02 24.05
C ALA A 6 0.45 8.87 22.93
N ILE A 7 -0.79 9.20 23.23
CA ILE A 7 -1.89 9.24 22.26
C ILE A 7 -1.70 10.48 21.37
N PRO A 8 -1.65 10.34 20.04
CA PRO A 8 -1.63 11.51 19.16
C PRO A 8 -2.98 12.23 19.22
N PHE A 9 -2.99 13.42 19.84
CA PHE A 9 -4.12 14.35 19.77
C PHE A 9 -4.16 15.01 18.38
N SER A 10 -5.21 14.75 17.59
CA SER A 10 -5.53 15.50 16.37
C SER A 10 -6.94 16.09 16.53
N PRO A 11 -7.09 17.42 16.67
CA PRO A 11 -8.39 18.04 16.93
C PRO A 11 -9.23 18.33 15.68
N ASP A 12 -8.77 18.01 14.46
CA ASP A 12 -9.44 18.42 13.21
C ASP A 12 -9.95 17.25 12.35
N VAL A 13 -10.71 16.34 12.95
CA VAL A 13 -11.63 15.47 12.18
C VAL A 13 -13.06 15.94 12.47
N ARG A 14 -13.58 16.84 11.63
CA ARG A 14 -15.01 17.14 11.62
C ARG A 14 -15.76 15.92 11.06
N PHE A 15 -16.35 15.14 11.95
CA PHE A 15 -17.30 14.11 11.56
C PHE A 15 -18.62 14.77 11.10
N PRO A 16 -19.22 14.36 9.98
CA PRO A 16 -20.54 14.86 9.59
C PRO A 16 -21.56 14.54 10.69
N ALA A 17 -22.43 15.51 10.98
CA ALA A 17 -23.46 15.40 12.01
C ALA A 17 -24.33 14.15 11.78
N ARG A 18 -24.17 13.16 12.67
CA ARG A 18 -25.02 11.97 12.69
C ARG A 18 -26.42 12.37 13.14
N THR A 19 -27.40 12.10 12.30
CA THR A 19 -28.81 12.01 12.67
C THR A 19 -28.97 11.06 13.86
N LYS A 20 -29.75 11.50 14.86
CA LYS A 20 -29.97 10.81 16.13
C LYS A 20 -30.62 9.43 15.88
N LYS A 21 -29.83 8.35 15.85
CA LYS A 21 -30.35 6.99 16.00
C LYS A 21 -30.64 6.73 17.48
N LYS A 22 -31.86 6.24 17.76
CA LYS A 22 -32.33 5.78 19.07
C LYS A 22 -31.27 4.88 19.72
N THR A 23 -30.76 5.31 20.87
CA THR A 23 -29.83 4.54 21.71
C THR A 23 -30.57 3.35 22.31
N SER A 24 -30.26 2.13 21.84
CA SER A 24 -30.47 0.96 22.70
C SER A 24 -29.53 1.10 23.91
N ARG A 25 -30.08 0.89 25.11
CA ARG A 25 -29.30 0.84 26.35
C ARG A 25 -28.30 -0.33 26.23
N LYS A 26 -27.07 -0.05 25.81
CA LYS A 26 -25.95 -0.97 26.03
C LYS A 26 -25.50 -0.80 27.47
N GLU A 27 -25.35 -1.91 28.17
CA GLU A 27 -24.82 -1.94 29.53
C GLU A 27 -23.50 -1.16 29.63
N PRO A 28 -23.27 -0.44 30.74
CA PRO A 28 -22.05 0.33 30.93
C PRO A 28 -20.84 -0.61 30.98
N ASN A 29 -19.85 -0.37 30.11
CA ASN A 29 -18.58 -1.08 30.17
C ASN A 29 -17.91 -0.85 31.53
N THR A 30 -17.64 -1.93 32.27
CA THR A 30 -16.87 -1.90 33.53
C THR A 30 -15.42 -2.32 33.28
N CYS A 31 -14.50 -1.82 34.09
CA CYS A 31 -13.11 -2.26 34.03
C CYS A 31 -12.98 -3.70 34.53
N LYS A 32 -12.40 -4.62 33.74
CA LYS A 32 -12.21 -6.03 34.15
C LYS A 32 -11.42 -6.23 35.45
N LYS A 33 -10.53 -5.30 35.81
CA LYS A 33 -9.66 -5.44 37.00
C LYS A 33 -10.29 -4.89 38.28
N CYS A 34 -11.01 -3.77 38.20
CA CYS A 34 -11.54 -3.09 39.39
C CYS A 34 -13.06 -2.93 39.38
N CYS A 35 -13.75 -3.43 38.35
CA CYS A 35 -15.20 -3.38 38.15
C CYS A 35 -15.81 -1.96 38.14
N ILE A 36 -14.99 -0.91 38.15
CA ILE A 36 -15.48 0.47 38.14
C ILE A 36 -16.09 0.80 36.76
N PRO A 37 -17.31 1.39 36.72
CA PRO A 37 -17.96 1.80 35.48
C PRO A 37 -17.14 2.85 34.74
N ILE A 38 -16.84 2.59 33.47
CA ILE A 38 -16.09 3.52 32.62
C ILE A 38 -17.09 4.51 32.03
N ARG A 39 -17.17 5.72 32.61
CA ARG A 39 -17.97 6.80 32.05
C ARG A 39 -17.29 7.35 30.78
N GLY A 40 -17.95 7.18 29.64
CA GLY A 40 -17.55 7.75 28.35
C GLY A 40 -16.95 6.73 27.38
N ALA A 41 -17.38 6.76 26.12
CA ALA A 41 -17.03 5.78 25.08
C ALA A 41 -15.56 5.84 24.59
N SER A 42 -14.71 6.68 25.18
CA SER A 42 -13.40 7.05 24.62
C SER A 42 -12.21 6.92 25.56
N ARG A 43 -12.38 6.47 26.82
CA ARG A 43 -11.24 6.25 27.72
C ARG A 43 -10.63 4.87 27.47
N LEU A 44 -9.44 4.87 26.87
CA LEU A 44 -8.61 3.68 26.65
C LEU A 44 -8.06 3.11 27.95
N LEU A 45 -7.98 3.90 29.03
CA LEU A 45 -7.48 3.48 30.34
C LEU A 45 -8.54 3.68 31.42
N CYS A 46 -8.61 2.76 32.37
CA CYS A 46 -9.39 2.92 33.59
C CYS A 46 -8.79 4.03 34.46
N ALA A 47 -9.63 4.93 34.96
CA ALA A 47 -9.16 6.04 35.80
C ALA A 47 -8.57 5.59 37.15
N ALA A 48 -9.03 4.46 37.69
CA ALA A 48 -8.58 3.97 39.00
C ALA A 48 -7.29 3.14 38.91
N CYS A 49 -7.20 2.22 37.95
CA CYS A 49 -6.06 1.30 37.86
C CYS A 49 -5.09 1.60 36.73
N LEU A 50 -5.36 2.64 35.91
CA LEU A 50 -4.55 3.07 34.76
C LEU A 50 -4.28 1.97 33.71
N GLN A 51 -4.98 0.84 33.80
CA GLN A 51 -4.89 -0.26 32.85
C GLN A 51 -5.81 -0.04 31.67
N SER A 52 -5.41 -0.57 30.50
CA SER A 52 -6.18 -0.49 29.28
C SER A 52 -7.57 -1.10 29.47
N SER A 53 -8.59 -0.24 29.48
CA SER A 53 -9.98 -0.61 29.72
C SER A 53 -10.70 -1.09 28.47
N LEU A 54 -10.07 -0.95 27.30
CA LEU A 54 -10.61 -1.38 26.03
C LEU A 54 -9.63 -2.30 25.31
N ASP A 55 -10.13 -3.48 24.95
CA ASP A 55 -9.52 -4.44 24.02
C ASP A 55 -9.57 -3.89 22.58
N VAL A 56 -9.01 -2.69 22.36
CA VAL A 56 -9.01 -2.04 21.04
C VAL A 56 -8.20 -2.87 20.04
N GLY A 57 -7.08 -3.44 20.50
CA GLY A 57 -6.27 -4.35 19.69
C GLY A 57 -6.97 -5.67 19.37
N TYR A 58 -7.71 -6.26 20.33
CA TYR A 58 -8.36 -7.56 20.12
C TYR A 58 -9.55 -7.47 19.16
N LYS A 59 -10.40 -6.44 19.28
CA LYS A 59 -11.53 -6.24 18.35
C LYS A 59 -11.07 -5.83 16.95
N GLU A 60 -10.02 -5.03 16.83
CA GLU A 60 -9.42 -4.73 15.51
C GLU A 60 -8.72 -5.95 14.91
N ALA A 61 -8.04 -6.79 15.72
CA ALA A 61 -7.43 -8.02 15.27
C ALA A 61 -8.47 -9.06 14.80
N GLN A 62 -9.54 -9.28 15.56
CA GLN A 62 -10.64 -10.17 15.16
C GLN A 62 -11.32 -9.71 13.87
N ASN A 63 -11.54 -8.40 13.71
CA ASN A 63 -12.14 -7.85 12.49
C ASN A 63 -11.19 -7.98 11.27
N ASN A 64 -9.88 -7.85 11.48
CA ASN A 64 -8.89 -8.12 10.43
C ASN A 64 -8.79 -9.61 10.08
N GLN A 65 -8.93 -10.49 11.07
CA GLN A 65 -8.90 -11.94 10.85
C GLN A 65 -10.12 -12.40 10.04
N ALA A 66 -11.34 -12.04 10.46
CA ALA A 66 -12.55 -12.36 9.72
C ALA A 66 -12.51 -11.82 8.28
N PHE A 67 -11.94 -10.62 8.11
CA PHE A 67 -11.74 -10.03 6.78
C PHE A 67 -10.77 -10.84 5.91
N GLU A 68 -9.63 -11.29 6.44
CA GLU A 68 -8.68 -12.10 5.68
C GLU A 68 -9.23 -13.51 5.41
N GLU A 69 -10.01 -14.09 6.32
CA GLU A 69 -10.71 -15.37 6.12
C GLU A 69 -11.74 -15.27 4.98
N GLU A 70 -12.59 -14.23 4.99
CA GLU A 70 -13.59 -14.00 3.92
C GLU A 70 -12.91 -13.76 2.56
N LYS A 71 -11.81 -13.00 2.56
CA LYS A 71 -11.04 -12.71 1.35
C LYS A 71 -10.36 -13.97 0.79
N THR A 72 -9.76 -14.80 1.63
CA THR A 72 -9.15 -16.07 1.23
C THR A 72 -10.21 -16.99 0.65
N LYS A 73 -11.33 -17.18 1.36
CA LYS A 73 -12.46 -17.99 0.89
C LYS A 73 -12.93 -17.54 -0.50
N TYR A 74 -13.15 -16.24 -0.67
CA TYR A 74 -13.54 -15.70 -1.98
C TYR A 74 -12.51 -16.00 -3.08
N LEU A 75 -11.21 -15.85 -2.80
CA LEU A 75 -10.17 -16.08 -3.79
C LEU A 75 -10.08 -17.56 -4.18
N ASP A 76 -10.32 -18.47 -3.24
CA ASP A 76 -10.31 -19.91 -3.52
C ASP A 76 -11.56 -20.32 -4.31
N ASP A 77 -12.74 -19.83 -3.94
CA ASP A 77 -13.98 -20.01 -4.71
C ASP A 77 -13.83 -19.46 -6.14
N ALA A 78 -13.20 -18.29 -6.28
CA ALA A 78 -12.96 -17.65 -7.56
C ALA A 78 -11.98 -18.43 -8.44
N LYS A 79 -10.95 -19.06 -7.87
CA LYS A 79 -10.02 -19.93 -8.60
C LYS A 79 -10.72 -21.23 -9.01
N ALA A 80 -11.43 -21.88 -8.10
CA ALA A 80 -12.17 -23.10 -8.40
C ALA A 80 -13.17 -22.90 -9.55
N PHE A 81 -13.84 -21.73 -9.60
CA PHE A 81 -14.67 -21.33 -10.73
C PHE A 81 -13.88 -21.30 -12.06
N ALA A 82 -12.69 -20.70 -12.07
CA ALA A 82 -11.87 -20.62 -13.28
C ALA A 82 -11.24 -21.98 -13.67
N ASP A 83 -10.91 -22.83 -12.70
CA ASP A 83 -10.40 -24.19 -12.94
C ASP A 83 -11.49 -25.06 -13.59
N ASN A 84 -12.75 -24.90 -13.16
CA ASN A 84 -13.88 -25.56 -13.80
C ASN A 84 -14.10 -25.06 -15.23
N LEU A 85 -13.90 -23.76 -15.50
CA LEU A 85 -13.90 -23.24 -16.87
C LEU A 85 -12.77 -23.84 -17.70
N ALA A 86 -11.55 -23.94 -17.16
CA ALA A 86 -10.43 -24.53 -17.88
C ALA A 86 -10.68 -25.98 -18.28
N LYS A 87 -11.28 -26.77 -17.38
CA LYS A 87 -11.70 -28.14 -17.67
C LYS A 87 -12.85 -28.20 -18.68
N GLY A 88 -13.84 -27.32 -18.56
CA GLY A 88 -15.03 -27.31 -19.42
C GLY A 88 -14.75 -26.92 -20.87
N TYR A 89 -13.75 -26.06 -21.11
CA TYR A 89 -13.39 -25.58 -22.44
C TYR A 89 -12.07 -26.16 -22.98
N ASP A 90 -11.44 -27.07 -22.22
CA ASP A 90 -10.13 -27.64 -22.54
C ASP A 90 -9.06 -26.58 -22.89
N ASP A 91 -9.07 -25.46 -22.15
CA ASP A 91 -8.10 -24.37 -22.33
C ASP A 91 -7.53 -23.94 -20.96
N PRO A 92 -6.23 -24.22 -20.68
CA PRO A 92 -5.60 -23.83 -19.41
C PRO A 92 -5.53 -22.31 -19.23
N ASN A 93 -5.66 -21.51 -20.29
CA ASN A 93 -5.70 -20.07 -20.16
C ASN A 93 -6.98 -19.59 -19.44
N ALA A 94 -8.04 -20.41 -19.41
CA ALA A 94 -9.29 -20.08 -18.72
C ALA A 94 -9.13 -20.01 -17.20
N GLU A 95 -8.08 -20.58 -16.61
CA GLU A 95 -7.74 -20.45 -15.18
C GLU A 95 -7.56 -18.97 -14.75
N ARG A 96 -7.35 -18.07 -15.71
CA ARG A 96 -7.25 -16.63 -15.45
C ARG A 96 -8.59 -15.90 -15.49
N LEU A 97 -9.69 -16.56 -15.85
CA LEU A 97 -11.01 -15.96 -15.94
C LEU A 97 -11.71 -15.88 -14.58
N TYR A 98 -11.05 -15.23 -13.62
CA TYR A 98 -11.65 -14.85 -12.34
C TYR A 98 -11.19 -13.48 -11.89
N CYS A 99 -12.06 -12.77 -11.15
CA CYS A 99 -11.74 -11.47 -10.59
C CYS A 99 -10.98 -11.60 -9.26
N PRO A 100 -9.73 -11.11 -9.14
CA PRO A 100 -8.98 -11.18 -7.87
C PRO A 100 -9.32 -10.03 -6.89
N GLU A 101 -10.20 -9.10 -7.26
CA GLU A 101 -10.43 -7.90 -6.48
C GLU A 101 -11.40 -8.14 -5.31
N PHE A 102 -10.93 -7.85 -4.09
CA PHE A 102 -11.71 -7.85 -2.85
C PHE A 102 -11.50 -6.51 -2.14
N ARG A 103 -12.57 -5.73 -1.95
CA ARG A 103 -12.48 -4.37 -1.37
C ARG A 103 -13.36 -4.24 -0.13
N PRO A 104 -12.80 -4.16 1.09
CA PRO A 104 -13.58 -3.77 2.24
C PRO A 104 -14.03 -2.31 2.12
N PRO A 105 -15.26 -1.96 2.57
CA PRO A 105 -16.30 -2.82 3.15
C PRO A 105 -17.27 -3.41 2.10
N ARG A 106 -16.98 -3.24 0.80
CA ARG A 106 -17.88 -3.62 -0.31
C ARG A 106 -17.87 -5.12 -0.63
N GLY A 107 -16.91 -5.87 -0.06
CA GLY A 107 -16.77 -7.32 -0.26
C GLY A 107 -16.10 -7.70 -1.59
N SER A 108 -16.46 -8.87 -2.10
CA SER A 108 -15.95 -9.45 -3.33
C SER A 108 -16.45 -8.71 -4.58
N CYS A 109 -15.56 -8.45 -5.54
CA CYS A 109 -15.96 -7.80 -6.78
C CYS A 109 -16.71 -8.76 -7.71
N ALA A 110 -16.15 -9.96 -7.93
CA ALA A 110 -16.72 -11.03 -8.76
C ALA A 110 -17.16 -10.61 -10.18
N CYS A 111 -16.61 -9.53 -10.75
CA CYS A 111 -17.10 -8.97 -12.00
C CYS A 111 -16.97 -9.91 -13.21
N ILE A 112 -15.89 -10.68 -13.29
CA ILE A 112 -15.71 -11.68 -14.36
C ILE A 112 -16.74 -12.80 -14.19
N GLN A 113 -16.86 -13.34 -12.98
CA GLN A 113 -17.82 -14.40 -12.67
C GLN A 113 -19.25 -13.95 -13.01
N LYS A 114 -19.67 -12.76 -12.56
CA LYS A 114 -20.98 -12.17 -12.87
C LYS A 114 -21.22 -12.00 -14.38
N TYR A 115 -20.19 -11.61 -15.12
CA TYR A 115 -20.28 -11.47 -16.58
C TYR A 115 -20.51 -12.83 -17.26
N LEU A 116 -19.83 -13.87 -16.79
CA LEU A 116 -19.88 -15.22 -17.34
C LEU A 116 -21.11 -16.04 -16.88
N SER A 117 -21.69 -15.75 -15.72
CA SER A 117 -22.84 -16.49 -15.15
C SER A 117 -24.23 -16.16 -15.74
N GLY A 118 -24.32 -15.37 -16.81
CA GLY A 118 -25.60 -15.04 -17.47
C GLY A 118 -25.69 -15.58 -18.90
N ASP A 119 -26.83 -15.40 -19.56
CA ASP A 119 -27.12 -15.94 -20.90
C ASP A 119 -25.98 -15.78 -21.91
N GLY A 120 -25.75 -16.83 -22.71
CA GLY A 120 -24.66 -16.86 -23.68
C GLY A 120 -23.28 -17.06 -23.06
N THR A 121 -23.18 -17.80 -21.95
CA THR A 121 -21.92 -18.12 -21.27
C THR A 121 -20.85 -18.61 -22.25
N ASP A 122 -21.17 -19.55 -23.13
CA ASP A 122 -20.21 -20.09 -24.11
C ASP A 122 -19.60 -19.02 -25.01
N GLN A 123 -20.44 -18.12 -25.56
CA GLN A 123 -19.95 -17.05 -26.43
C GLN A 123 -19.08 -16.06 -25.65
N LYS A 124 -19.46 -15.74 -24.41
CA LYS A 124 -18.70 -14.83 -23.55
C LYS A 124 -17.35 -15.42 -23.15
N VAL A 125 -17.31 -16.70 -22.77
CA VAL A 125 -16.07 -17.39 -22.42
C VAL A 125 -15.15 -17.44 -23.62
N ARG A 126 -15.63 -17.88 -24.78
CA ARG A 126 -14.84 -17.92 -26.03
C ARG A 126 -14.29 -16.54 -26.40
N SER A 127 -15.11 -15.50 -26.31
CA SER A 127 -14.68 -14.12 -26.59
C SER A 127 -13.57 -13.66 -25.63
N LEU A 128 -13.70 -13.89 -24.33
CA LEU A 128 -12.66 -13.53 -23.36
C LEU A 128 -11.39 -14.37 -23.53
N LEU A 129 -11.50 -15.66 -23.86
CA LEU A 129 -10.36 -16.52 -24.13
C LEU A 129 -9.57 -16.05 -25.36
N GLN A 130 -10.26 -15.70 -26.45
CA GLN A 130 -9.62 -15.15 -27.64
C GLN A 130 -8.82 -13.89 -27.31
N LEU A 131 -9.44 -12.94 -26.59
CA LEU A 131 -8.77 -11.71 -26.15
C LEU A 131 -7.55 -12.00 -25.27
N LEU A 132 -7.66 -12.98 -24.37
CA LEU A 132 -6.61 -13.36 -23.45
C LEU A 132 -5.43 -14.00 -24.18
N GLN A 133 -5.69 -14.91 -25.12
CA GLN A 133 -4.66 -15.57 -25.92
C GLN A 133 -3.91 -14.56 -26.80
N GLU A 134 -4.64 -13.65 -27.44
CA GLU A 134 -4.04 -12.59 -28.26
C GLU A 134 -3.22 -11.61 -27.41
N ALA A 135 -3.76 -11.17 -26.27
CA ALA A 135 -3.03 -10.34 -25.31
C ALA A 135 -1.74 -11.03 -24.83
N LYS A 136 -1.81 -12.33 -24.52
CA LYS A 136 -0.64 -13.12 -24.10
C LYS A 136 0.42 -13.15 -25.19
N LYS A 137 0.04 -13.44 -26.43
CA LYS A 137 0.93 -13.44 -27.60
C LYS A 137 1.60 -12.09 -27.80
N LEU A 138 0.82 -11.01 -27.81
CA LEU A 138 1.32 -9.64 -28.00
C LEU A 138 2.20 -9.19 -26.82
N SER A 139 1.86 -9.55 -25.58
CA SER A 139 2.65 -9.18 -24.39
C SER A 139 4.06 -9.77 -24.39
N GLN A 140 4.27 -10.88 -25.11
CA GLN A 140 5.57 -11.53 -25.27
C GLN A 140 6.41 -10.89 -26.38
N GLN A 141 5.80 -10.10 -27.27
CA GLN A 141 6.51 -9.35 -28.30
C GLN A 141 7.28 -8.21 -27.63
N LYS A 142 8.60 -8.33 -27.61
CA LYS A 142 9.49 -7.28 -27.09
C LYS A 142 10.03 -6.46 -28.24
N CYS A 143 9.91 -5.14 -28.16
CA CYS A 143 10.59 -4.25 -29.08
C CYS A 143 12.02 -4.00 -28.60
N TYR A 144 12.96 -4.80 -29.10
CA TYR A 144 14.38 -4.48 -29.03
C TYR A 144 14.78 -3.73 -30.29
N ASN A 145 15.41 -2.56 -30.14
CA ASN A 145 16.25 -2.05 -31.21
C ASN A 145 17.53 -2.90 -31.21
N TRP A 146 17.62 -3.87 -32.13
CA TRP A 146 18.75 -4.78 -32.22
C TRP A 146 20.08 -4.06 -32.48
N GLU A 147 20.06 -2.88 -33.12
CA GLU A 147 21.26 -2.06 -33.35
C GLU A 147 21.74 -1.37 -32.06
N GLU A 148 20.81 -0.96 -31.19
CA GLU A 148 21.11 -0.42 -29.86
C GLU A 148 21.65 -1.53 -28.93
N VAL A 149 21.04 -2.72 -28.98
CA VAL A 149 21.50 -3.90 -28.22
C VAL A 149 22.89 -4.35 -28.67
N LYS A 150 23.18 -4.30 -29.97
CA LYS A 150 24.53 -4.60 -30.51
C LYS A 150 25.57 -3.59 -30.06
N ARG A 151 25.23 -2.30 -29.96
CA ARG A 151 26.15 -1.23 -29.52
C ARG A 151 26.54 -1.31 -28.04
N VAL A 152 25.64 -1.76 -27.16
CA VAL A 152 25.86 -1.74 -25.69
C VAL A 152 26.51 -3.04 -25.17
N GLY A 153 26.70 -4.05 -26.03
CA GLY A 153 27.26 -5.34 -25.64
C GLY A 153 26.24 -6.25 -24.94
N LYS A 154 26.32 -7.55 -25.21
CA LYS A 154 25.34 -8.57 -24.78
C LYS A 154 25.18 -8.66 -23.25
N SER A 155 26.19 -8.29 -22.46
CA SER A 155 26.17 -8.46 -20.99
C SER A 155 25.50 -7.32 -20.23
N HIS A 156 25.45 -6.09 -20.78
CA HIS A 156 24.85 -4.93 -20.09
C HIS A 156 23.47 -4.52 -20.63
N ALA A 157 23.08 -4.94 -21.83
CA ALA A 157 21.81 -4.57 -22.44
C ALA A 157 20.61 -5.39 -21.94
N VAL A 158 20.82 -6.65 -21.53
CA VAL A 158 19.77 -7.57 -21.07
C VAL A 158 19.70 -7.55 -19.55
N GLY A 159 19.15 -6.48 -18.99
CA GLY A 159 18.94 -6.39 -17.53
C GLY A 159 18.69 -4.98 -17.02
N MET A 160 19.22 -3.96 -17.70
CA MET A 160 18.99 -2.55 -17.34
C MET A 160 17.78 -1.99 -18.10
N GLY A 161 16.57 -2.25 -17.61
CA GLY A 161 15.38 -1.45 -17.92
C GLY A 161 14.74 -1.57 -19.31
N ASN A 162 15.35 -2.28 -20.27
CA ASN A 162 14.79 -2.53 -21.60
C ASN A 162 13.88 -3.76 -21.69
N GLY A 163 13.90 -4.66 -20.69
CA GLY A 163 13.00 -5.82 -20.62
C GLY A 163 11.51 -5.50 -20.42
N GLN A 164 11.15 -4.22 -20.40
CA GLN A 164 9.79 -3.71 -20.22
C GLN A 164 9.29 -2.81 -21.38
N LYS A 165 9.97 -2.81 -22.54
CA LYS A 165 9.41 -2.17 -23.74
C LYS A 165 8.46 -3.16 -24.40
N HIS A 166 7.17 -2.92 -24.20
CA HIS A 166 6.13 -3.63 -24.94
C HIS A 166 6.18 -3.24 -26.42
N SER A 167 5.65 -4.09 -27.30
CA SER A 167 5.48 -3.72 -28.69
C SER A 167 4.36 -2.69 -28.87
N GLU A 168 4.47 -1.87 -29.91
CA GLU A 168 3.42 -0.92 -30.28
C GLU A 168 2.09 -1.65 -30.57
N SER A 169 2.16 -2.84 -31.17
CA SER A 169 1.00 -3.71 -31.40
C SER A 169 0.30 -4.10 -30.09
N PHE A 170 1.05 -4.48 -29.06
CA PHE A 170 0.46 -4.76 -27.74
C PHE A 170 -0.16 -3.50 -27.13
N GLU A 171 0.48 -2.36 -27.32
CA GLU A 171 -0.01 -1.10 -26.76
C GLU A 171 -1.33 -0.66 -27.39
N GLN A 172 -1.41 -0.69 -28.72
CA GLN A 172 -2.64 -0.42 -29.47
C GLN A 172 -3.74 -1.41 -29.08
N PHE A 173 -3.41 -2.71 -28.99
CA PHE A 173 -4.35 -3.75 -28.59
C PHE A 173 -4.97 -3.50 -27.21
N VAL A 174 -4.14 -3.16 -26.21
CA VAL A 174 -4.64 -2.84 -24.86
C VAL A 174 -5.51 -1.59 -24.88
N ASN A 175 -5.11 -0.54 -25.62
CA ASN A 175 -5.86 0.71 -25.71
C ASN A 175 -7.24 0.53 -26.38
N GLU A 176 -7.34 -0.33 -27.39
CA GLU A 176 -8.60 -0.62 -28.07
C GLU A 176 -9.55 -1.46 -27.19
N HIS A 177 -9.04 -2.49 -26.53
CA HIS A 177 -9.88 -3.46 -25.83
C HIS A 177 -10.21 -3.07 -24.39
N ARG A 178 -9.37 -2.25 -23.75
CA ARG A 178 -9.60 -1.81 -22.36
C ARG A 178 -10.94 -1.08 -22.18
N PRO A 179 -11.33 -0.08 -23.01
CA PRO A 179 -12.64 0.57 -22.91
C PRO A 179 -13.80 -0.42 -23.05
N ARG A 180 -13.75 -1.33 -24.03
CA ARG A 180 -14.77 -2.37 -24.26
C ARG A 180 -14.96 -3.25 -23.01
N LEU A 181 -13.88 -3.72 -22.41
CA LEU A 181 -13.97 -4.52 -21.17
C LEU A 181 -14.55 -3.72 -19.99
N ARG A 182 -14.39 -2.39 -19.97
CA ARG A 182 -14.99 -1.51 -18.95
C ARG A 182 -16.48 -1.29 -19.17
N GLU A 183 -16.93 -1.26 -20.42
CA GLU A 183 -18.36 -1.23 -20.78
C GLU A 183 -19.08 -2.49 -20.29
N LEU A 184 -18.40 -3.65 -20.36
CA LEU A 184 -18.83 -4.92 -19.78
C LEU A 184 -18.78 -4.97 -18.24
N LYS A 185 -18.56 -3.83 -17.57
CA LYS A 185 -18.51 -3.67 -16.11
C LYS A 185 -17.39 -4.48 -15.43
N LEU A 186 -16.33 -4.85 -16.15
CA LEU A 186 -15.16 -5.47 -15.55
C LEU A 186 -14.33 -4.43 -14.78
N CYS A 187 -13.87 -4.81 -13.59
CA CYS A 187 -12.99 -3.96 -12.80
C CYS A 187 -11.60 -3.88 -13.43
N GLU A 188 -10.86 -2.83 -13.11
CA GLU A 188 -9.51 -2.62 -13.66
C GLU A 188 -8.58 -3.83 -13.45
N ARG A 189 -8.66 -4.52 -12.30
CA ARG A 189 -7.87 -5.74 -12.05
C ARG A 189 -8.26 -6.91 -12.96
N ALA A 190 -9.54 -7.07 -13.24
CA ALA A 190 -10.02 -8.07 -14.20
C ALA A 190 -9.51 -7.76 -15.60
N THR A 191 -9.64 -6.50 -16.03
CA THR A 191 -9.15 -6.02 -17.33
C THR A 191 -7.63 -6.23 -17.48
N GLN A 192 -6.84 -5.90 -16.45
CA GLN A 192 -5.39 -6.17 -16.42
C GLN A 192 -5.06 -7.66 -16.56
N LYS A 193 -5.85 -8.52 -15.91
CA LYS A 193 -5.62 -9.96 -15.93
C LYS A 193 -5.88 -10.57 -17.31
N ILE A 194 -6.93 -10.10 -17.99
CA ILE A 194 -7.30 -10.50 -19.37
C ILE A 194 -6.30 -9.96 -20.38
N LEU A 195 -5.96 -8.68 -20.30
CA LEU A 195 -5.11 -8.00 -21.30
C LEU A 195 -3.60 -8.01 -20.98
N PHE A 196 -3.16 -8.71 -19.94
CA PHE A 196 -1.75 -8.86 -19.53
C PHE A 196 -0.95 -7.57 -19.29
N TYR A 197 -1.62 -6.43 -19.04
CA TYR A 197 -0.92 -5.20 -18.68
C TYR A 197 -0.83 -4.98 -17.17
N SER A 198 0.15 -4.20 -16.74
CA SER A 198 0.35 -3.82 -15.34
C SER A 198 -0.17 -2.41 -15.06
N ASN A 199 -0.36 -2.03 -13.78
CA ASN A 199 -0.66 -0.63 -13.43
C ASN A 199 0.35 0.36 -14.03
N ASN A 200 1.62 -0.06 -14.18
CA ASN A 200 2.67 0.79 -14.74
C ASN A 200 2.50 1.02 -16.25
N PHE A 201 1.80 0.14 -16.96
CA PHE A 201 1.47 0.31 -18.37
C PHE A 201 0.63 1.58 -18.58
N LEU A 202 -0.37 1.83 -17.72
CA LEU A 202 -1.21 3.04 -17.77
C LEU A 202 -0.48 4.34 -17.38
N HIS A 203 0.62 4.24 -16.63
CA HIS A 203 1.33 5.40 -16.07
C HIS A 203 2.64 5.70 -16.80
N ARG A 204 3.11 4.80 -17.66
CA ARG A 204 4.28 5.03 -18.49
C ARG A 204 3.86 5.82 -19.72
N TYR A 205 4.31 7.08 -19.76
CA TYR A 205 4.51 7.73 -21.04
C TYR A 205 5.49 6.89 -21.85
N LEU A 206 5.04 6.54 -23.04
CA LEU A 206 5.75 5.72 -24.00
C LEU A 206 7.07 6.42 -24.35
N LYS A 207 8.21 5.73 -24.16
CA LYS A 207 9.48 6.22 -24.75
C LYS A 207 9.43 6.24 -26.28
N THR A 208 8.44 5.57 -26.87
CA THR A 208 8.18 5.42 -28.31
C THR A 208 7.30 6.53 -28.89
N GLU A 209 6.66 7.38 -28.08
CA GLU A 209 5.94 8.57 -28.57
C GLU A 209 6.77 9.84 -28.27
N PRO A 210 7.48 10.43 -29.26
CA PRO A 210 8.25 11.66 -29.06
C PRO A 210 7.37 12.92 -28.86
N SER A 211 6.06 12.85 -29.13
CA SER A 211 5.20 14.03 -29.31
C SER A 211 4.13 14.29 -28.25
N LYS A 212 3.92 13.42 -27.24
CA LYS A 212 2.93 13.65 -26.16
C LYS A 212 3.59 13.99 -24.83
N GLY A 213 3.19 15.14 -24.28
CA GLY A 213 3.85 15.91 -23.22
C GLY A 213 4.16 15.21 -21.88
N ARG A 214 4.77 15.93 -20.94
CA ARG A 214 5.36 15.38 -19.71
C ARG A 214 4.40 14.48 -18.92
N ARG A 215 4.91 13.31 -18.50
CA ARG A 215 4.49 12.47 -17.36
C ARG A 215 3.43 13.17 -16.53
N VAL A 216 2.21 12.60 -16.42
CA VAL A 216 1.17 12.99 -15.42
C VAL A 216 1.94 13.41 -14.20
N GLN A 217 1.98 14.72 -13.92
CA GLN A 217 2.94 15.27 -12.96
C GLN A 217 2.76 14.45 -11.71
N ARG A 218 3.77 13.63 -11.36
CA ARG A 218 3.79 12.99 -10.06
C ARG A 218 3.62 14.15 -9.11
N THR A 219 2.53 14.16 -8.36
CA THR A 219 2.37 14.98 -7.17
C THR A 219 3.35 14.44 -6.14
N LYS A 220 4.64 14.68 -6.42
CA LYS A 220 5.74 14.57 -5.48
C LYS A 220 5.31 15.36 -4.24
N GLY A 221 5.61 14.84 -3.05
CA GLY A 221 5.31 15.54 -1.80
C GLY A 221 5.89 16.96 -1.82
N LYS A 222 5.30 17.89 -1.05
CA LYS A 222 5.65 19.32 -1.07
C LYS A 222 7.18 19.57 -0.92
N ALA A 223 7.88 18.73 -0.14
CA ALA A 223 9.34 18.73 -0.03
C ALA A 223 10.08 18.56 -1.36
N VAL A 224 9.74 17.53 -2.13
CA VAL A 224 10.46 17.19 -3.36
C VAL A 224 10.11 18.16 -4.51
N LEU A 225 9.09 19.01 -4.32
CA LEU A 225 8.77 20.11 -5.22
C LEU A 225 9.46 21.43 -4.81
N GLY A 226 10.27 21.45 -3.74
CA GLY A 226 10.87 22.66 -3.20
C GLY A 226 9.85 23.64 -2.61
N LYS A 227 8.61 23.20 -2.35
CA LYS A 227 7.48 24.04 -1.92
C LYS A 227 7.31 24.07 -0.39
N LEU A 228 8.35 23.74 0.36
CA LEU A 228 8.29 23.89 1.82
C LEU A 228 8.53 25.35 2.17
N ARG A 229 7.72 25.86 3.10
CA ARG A 229 7.89 27.17 3.71
C ARG A 229 9.25 27.27 4.40
N SER A 230 9.76 28.48 4.52
CA SER A 230 10.95 28.75 5.35
C SER A 230 10.68 28.34 6.81
N LEU A 231 11.73 28.12 7.59
CA LEU A 231 11.56 27.78 9.01
C LEU A 231 10.96 28.96 9.79
N ASP A 232 11.25 30.19 9.36
CA ASP A 232 10.73 31.41 9.97
C ASP A 232 9.21 31.53 9.76
N GLU A 233 8.74 31.37 8.53
CA GLU A 233 7.31 31.34 8.19
C GLU A 233 6.59 30.20 8.93
N LEU A 234 7.25 29.04 9.01
CA LEU A 234 6.70 27.87 9.70
C LEU A 234 6.51 28.14 11.20
N ALA A 235 7.42 28.89 11.83
CA ALA A 235 7.38 29.16 13.26
C ALA A 235 6.20 30.04 13.71
N GLU A 236 5.63 30.81 12.79
CA GLU A 236 4.51 31.72 13.05
C GLU A 236 3.15 30.99 13.03
N ASP A 237 3.09 29.85 12.36
CA ASP A 237 1.87 29.09 12.16
C ASP A 237 1.42 28.29 13.40
N ARG A 238 0.10 28.07 13.52
CA ARG A 238 -0.46 27.13 14.49
C ARG A 238 -0.77 25.77 13.85
N CYS A 239 0.00 24.75 14.23
CA CYS A 239 -0.21 23.37 13.77
C CYS A 239 -1.14 22.53 14.67
N CYS A 240 -1.16 22.78 15.98
CA CYS A 240 -1.99 22.08 16.97
C CYS A 240 -2.10 22.92 18.26
N GLN A 241 -2.82 22.42 19.26
CA GLN A 241 -2.94 23.07 20.58
C GLN A 241 -1.57 23.25 21.27
N GLN A 242 -0.65 22.31 21.08
CA GLN A 242 0.72 22.36 21.63
C GLN A 242 1.67 23.28 20.86
N ARG A 243 1.21 23.90 19.76
CA ARG A 243 1.99 24.79 18.89
C ARG A 243 3.38 24.23 18.54
N CYS A 244 3.47 22.97 18.11
CA CYS A 244 4.73 22.30 17.76
C CYS A 244 5.58 23.10 16.76
N ALA A 245 4.96 23.92 15.92
CA ALA A 245 5.63 24.82 14.98
C ALA A 245 6.59 25.81 15.65
N GLY A 246 6.33 26.22 16.90
CA GLY A 246 7.24 27.04 17.69
C GLY A 246 8.59 26.35 18.01
N LEU A 247 8.74 25.05 17.73
CA LEU A 247 10.04 24.39 17.75
C LEU A 247 10.97 24.93 16.66
N ALA A 248 10.46 25.39 15.52
CA ALA A 248 11.28 25.99 14.48
C ALA A 248 11.96 27.29 14.94
N ARG A 249 11.33 28.03 15.86
CA ARG A 249 11.94 29.21 16.49
C ARG A 249 12.92 28.84 17.61
N ARG A 250 12.50 27.93 18.51
CA ARG A 250 13.29 27.59 19.71
C ARG A 250 14.49 26.70 19.42
N TYR A 251 14.38 25.83 18.41
CA TYR A 251 15.37 24.82 18.05
C TYR A 251 15.58 24.81 16.53
N ALA A 252 15.84 26.00 15.96
CA ALA A 252 16.00 26.18 14.52
C ALA A 252 17.01 25.20 13.91
N THR A 253 18.17 25.03 14.55
CA THR A 253 19.23 24.10 14.10
C THR A 253 18.74 22.66 14.03
N LEU A 254 18.04 22.17 15.05
CA LEU A 254 17.50 20.81 15.08
C LEU A 254 16.46 20.60 13.97
N VAL A 255 15.56 21.57 13.78
CA VAL A 255 14.52 21.49 12.75
C VAL A 255 15.13 21.57 11.35
N SER A 256 16.19 22.36 11.16
CA SER A 256 16.96 22.38 9.90
C SER A 256 17.60 21.02 9.61
N GLN A 257 18.28 20.44 10.61
CA GLN A 257 18.90 19.12 10.48
C GLN A 257 17.87 18.03 10.16
N TRP A 258 16.69 18.04 10.80
CA TRP A 258 15.61 17.13 10.44
C TRP A 258 15.17 17.31 8.99
N ARG A 259 15.01 18.56 8.55
CA ARG A 259 14.62 18.87 7.18
C ARG A 259 15.67 18.38 6.17
N GLU A 260 16.95 18.67 6.40
CA GLU A 260 18.07 18.23 5.55
C GLU A 260 18.20 16.71 5.50
N ARG A 261 18.26 16.04 6.66
CA ARG A 261 18.37 14.58 6.77
C ARG A 261 17.19 13.86 6.11
N SER A 262 15.98 14.43 6.20
CA SER A 262 14.80 13.85 5.55
C SER A 262 14.89 13.80 4.02
N GLN A 263 15.80 14.58 3.42
CA GLN A 263 16.02 14.64 1.98
C GLN A 263 17.12 13.71 1.48
N LEU A 264 18.00 13.22 2.38
CA LEU A 264 19.15 12.37 2.01
C LEU A 264 18.74 11.00 1.46
N GLY A 265 17.58 10.46 1.86
CA GLY A 265 17.10 9.18 1.35
C GLY A 265 15.90 8.63 2.13
N GLN A 266 15.31 7.54 1.64
CA GLN A 266 14.11 6.96 2.26
C GLN A 266 14.36 6.42 3.67
N THR A 267 15.52 5.78 3.87
CA THR A 267 15.94 5.23 5.18
C THR A 267 16.12 6.35 6.20
N GLU A 268 16.87 7.39 5.83
CA GLU A 268 17.14 8.51 6.72
C GLU A 268 15.88 9.33 7.01
N ASN A 269 15.02 9.53 6.01
CA ASN A 269 13.71 10.15 6.21
C ASN A 269 12.87 9.38 7.24
N ARG A 270 12.86 8.04 7.19
CA ARG A 270 12.17 7.23 8.20
C ARG A 270 12.76 7.39 9.60
N ARG A 271 14.09 7.49 9.73
CA ARG A 271 14.75 7.77 11.01
C ARG A 271 14.37 9.13 11.56
N VAL A 272 14.39 10.17 10.73
CA VAL A 272 13.93 11.53 11.11
C VAL A 272 12.48 11.50 11.57
N LEU A 273 11.59 10.81 10.83
CA LEU A 273 10.19 10.66 11.26
C LEU A 273 10.09 9.98 12.62
N ALA A 274 10.86 8.91 12.86
CA ALA A 274 10.85 8.21 14.14
C ALA A 274 11.42 9.07 15.29
N GLU A 275 12.44 9.86 15.02
CA GLU A 275 13.01 10.83 15.96
C GLU A 275 11.98 11.90 16.33
N MET A 276 11.33 12.51 15.34
CA MET A 276 10.27 13.51 15.57
C MET A 276 9.04 12.94 16.28
N LEU A 277 8.76 11.65 16.11
CA LEU A 277 7.67 10.92 16.78
C LEU A 277 8.07 10.43 18.18
N THR A 278 9.34 10.51 18.57
CA THR A 278 9.76 10.19 19.93
C THR A 278 9.22 11.29 20.88
N PRO A 279 8.55 10.93 21.98
CA PRO A 279 8.12 11.91 22.98
C PRO A 279 9.32 12.65 23.57
N SER A 280 9.31 13.99 23.50
CA SER A 280 10.34 14.84 24.16
C SER A 280 9.95 15.22 25.60
N GLY A 281 8.84 14.68 26.10
CA GLY A 281 8.29 14.95 27.43
C GLY A 281 7.17 13.97 27.78
N PRO A 282 6.56 14.08 28.99
CA PRO A 282 5.66 13.06 29.54
C PRO A 282 4.47 12.70 28.65
N ASN A 283 4.00 13.62 27.80
CA ASN A 283 2.79 13.44 26.97
C ASN A 283 2.84 14.14 25.60
N SER A 284 4.00 14.56 25.09
CA SER A 284 4.06 15.35 23.87
C SER A 284 5.00 14.77 22.82
N THR A 285 4.42 14.19 21.77
CA THR A 285 5.08 13.98 20.48
C THR A 285 4.75 15.15 19.56
N ASN A 286 5.58 15.37 18.55
CA ASN A 286 5.26 16.31 17.49
C ASN A 286 3.97 15.91 16.77
N CYS A 287 3.12 16.89 16.46
CA CYS A 287 1.90 16.62 15.70
C CYS A 287 2.22 16.31 14.23
N TYR A 288 1.38 15.50 13.58
CA TYR A 288 1.63 15.07 12.20
C TYR A 288 1.66 16.25 11.22
N LYS A 289 0.91 17.32 11.51
CA LYS A 289 0.92 18.55 10.70
C LYS A 289 2.29 19.23 10.71
N PHE A 290 2.90 19.38 11.88
CA PHE A 290 4.25 19.91 12.01
C PHE A 290 5.28 19.01 11.33
N ILE A 291 5.23 17.70 11.57
CA ILE A 291 6.13 16.73 10.91
C ILE A 291 6.02 16.83 9.39
N SER A 292 4.80 16.95 8.85
CA SER A 292 4.56 17.12 7.42
C SER A 292 5.10 18.45 6.89
N TRP A 293 5.04 19.54 7.65
CA TRP A 293 5.62 20.82 7.25
C TRP A 293 7.16 20.84 7.25
N VAL A 294 7.79 20.09 8.16
CA VAL A 294 9.25 20.00 8.24
C VAL A 294 9.81 19.09 7.16
N THR A 295 9.23 17.90 6.99
CA THR A 295 9.75 16.82 6.12
C THR A 295 9.07 16.71 4.76
N GLY A 296 7.91 17.34 4.57
CA GLY A 296 7.05 17.18 3.39
C GLY A 296 6.44 15.78 3.21
N CYS A 297 6.54 14.92 4.22
CA CYS A 297 5.93 13.59 4.20
C CYS A 297 4.41 13.66 4.27
N SER A 298 3.74 12.68 3.64
CA SER A 298 2.30 12.50 3.77
C SER A 298 1.94 11.94 5.14
N TYR A 299 0.73 12.26 5.61
CA TYR A 299 0.15 11.68 6.83
C TYR A 299 0.19 10.15 6.83
N THR A 300 -0.03 9.52 5.67
CA THR A 300 0.03 8.06 5.52
C THR A 300 1.43 7.50 5.77
N THR A 301 2.49 8.21 5.39
CA THR A 301 3.87 7.81 5.65
C THR A 301 4.20 7.97 7.13
N ILE A 302 3.81 9.10 7.73
CA ILE A 302 4.01 9.38 9.16
C ILE A 302 3.28 8.32 10.02
N ALA A 303 2.03 8.01 9.70
CA ALA A 303 1.23 7.00 10.41
C ALA A 303 1.85 5.59 10.34
N LYS A 304 2.46 5.22 9.21
CA LYS A 304 3.16 3.94 9.06
C LYS A 304 4.38 3.84 10.00
N VAL A 305 5.17 4.91 10.09
CA VAL A 305 6.33 4.94 11.01
C VAL A 305 5.87 4.92 12.46
N SER A 306 4.83 5.70 12.81
CA SER A 306 4.26 5.68 14.16
C SER A 306 3.73 4.30 14.55
N LYS A 307 3.01 3.60 13.66
CA LYS A 307 2.56 2.22 13.90
C LYS A 307 3.72 1.25 14.07
N GLN A 308 4.77 1.41 13.27
CA GLN A 308 5.99 0.61 13.41
C GLN A 308 6.60 0.80 14.80
N MET A 309 6.85 2.06 15.21
CA MET A 309 7.43 2.37 16.52
C MET A 309 6.59 1.81 17.66
N LEU A 310 5.25 1.86 17.57
CA LEU A 310 4.37 1.25 18.56
C LEU A 310 4.53 -0.28 18.61
N ALA A 311 4.65 -0.93 17.45
CA ALA A 311 4.82 -2.38 17.38
C ALA A 311 6.21 -2.85 17.88
N THR A 312 7.25 -2.03 17.71
CA THR A 312 8.63 -2.37 18.09
C THR A 312 9.05 -1.81 19.45
N GLY A 313 8.12 -1.27 20.24
CA GLY A 313 8.42 -0.69 21.55
C GLY A 313 9.28 0.58 21.50
N GLY A 314 9.33 1.27 20.35
CA GLY A 314 10.06 2.51 20.15
C GLY A 314 11.31 2.40 19.30
N ASP A 315 11.57 1.25 18.66
CA ASP A 315 12.69 1.12 17.73
C ASP A 315 12.56 2.12 16.57
N ARG A 316 13.64 2.86 16.33
CA ARG A 316 13.74 3.93 15.35
C ARG A 316 14.32 3.45 14.03
N GLU A 317 14.96 2.27 14.01
CA GLU A 317 15.54 1.76 12.78
C GLU A 317 14.44 1.29 11.83
N PRO A 318 14.47 1.72 10.56
CA PRO A 318 13.50 1.24 9.57
C PRO A 318 13.70 -0.26 9.32
N PRO A 319 12.61 -1.04 9.15
CA PRO A 319 12.73 -2.46 8.92
C PRO A 319 13.48 -2.72 7.60
N PRO A 320 14.26 -3.81 7.53
CA PRO A 320 14.98 -4.16 6.31
C PRO A 320 14.00 -4.28 5.14
N HIS A 321 14.42 -3.75 3.98
CA HIS A 321 13.60 -3.76 2.78
C HIS A 321 13.17 -5.19 2.43
N LYS A 322 11.88 -5.39 2.10
CA LYS A 322 11.32 -6.74 1.86
C LYS A 322 12.05 -7.53 0.77
N LEU A 323 12.67 -6.85 -0.20
CA LEU A 323 13.51 -7.49 -1.22
C LEU A 323 14.77 -8.12 -0.62
N LYS A 324 15.40 -7.48 0.38
CA LYS A 324 16.61 -8.02 1.02
C LYS A 324 16.30 -9.30 1.79
N LYS A 325 15.19 -9.32 2.55
CA LYS A 325 14.69 -10.55 3.20
C LYS A 325 14.49 -11.72 2.23
N PHE A 326 14.02 -11.45 1.01
CA PHE A 326 13.79 -12.49 -0.01
C PHE A 326 15.10 -13.06 -0.58
N PHE A 327 16.15 -12.24 -0.71
CA PHE A 327 17.47 -12.71 -1.13
C PHE A 327 18.23 -13.41 0.00
N ASP A 328 18.15 -12.88 1.23
CA ASP A 328 18.76 -13.50 2.41
C ASP A 328 18.14 -14.87 2.70
N SER A 329 16.82 -15.03 2.51
CA SER A 329 16.14 -16.32 2.63
C SER A 329 16.56 -17.30 1.54
N LYS A 330 16.78 -16.85 0.30
CA LYS A 330 17.24 -17.72 -0.80
C LYS A 330 18.68 -18.20 -0.63
N ASN A 331 19.55 -17.34 -0.13
CA ASN A 331 20.95 -17.69 0.10
C ASN A 331 21.09 -18.65 1.30
N SER A 332 20.18 -18.57 2.29
CA SER A 332 20.16 -19.53 3.41
C SER A 332 19.76 -20.93 2.96
N THR A 333 18.81 -21.06 2.02
CA THR A 333 18.38 -22.38 1.52
C THR A 333 19.45 -23.07 0.65
N GLN A 334 20.31 -22.31 -0.03
CA GLN A 334 21.41 -22.88 -0.82
C GLN A 334 22.63 -23.32 0.02
N GLY A 335 22.79 -22.77 1.23
CA GLY A 335 23.85 -23.17 2.16
C GLY A 335 23.59 -24.53 2.82
N GLU A 336 22.33 -24.91 3.02
CA GLU A 336 21.96 -26.21 3.60
C GLU A 336 22.07 -27.36 2.58
N GLU A 337 21.79 -27.11 1.30
CA GLU A 337 21.94 -28.14 0.25
C GLU A 337 23.40 -28.47 -0.09
N THR A 338 24.33 -27.53 0.11
CA THR A 338 25.77 -27.78 -0.12
C THR A 338 26.47 -28.45 1.06
N ALA A 339 25.99 -28.25 2.29
CA ALA A 339 26.49 -28.97 3.47
C ALA A 339 26.05 -30.44 3.49
N ALA A 340 24.87 -30.76 2.95
CA ALA A 340 24.36 -32.13 2.88
C ALA A 340 25.09 -33.02 1.84
N GLN A 341 25.85 -32.45 0.90
CA GLN A 341 26.62 -33.22 -0.09
C GLN A 341 28.08 -33.48 0.33
N SER A 342 28.60 -32.76 1.33
CA SER A 342 29.96 -32.97 1.86
C SER A 342 30.06 -34.02 2.97
N GLU A 343 28.95 -34.57 3.47
CA GLU A 343 28.93 -35.65 4.49
C GLU A 343 28.77 -37.06 3.89
N THR A 344 28.81 -37.19 2.56
CA THR A 344 28.68 -38.48 1.85
C THR A 344 29.89 -38.83 0.97
N LEU A 345 31.08 -38.34 1.28
CA LEU A 345 32.34 -38.79 0.67
C LEU A 345 33.35 -39.24 1.72
#